data_AF-A0A8T6FPX5-F1
#
_entry.id   AF-A0A8T6FPX5-F1
#
_cell.length_a   1.000
_cell.length_b   1.000
_cell.length_c   1.000
_cell.angle_alpha   90.00
_cell.angle_beta   90.00
_cell.angle_gamma   90.00
#
_symmetry.space_group_name_H-M   'P 1'
#
loop_
_entity.id
_entity.type
_entity.pdbx_description
1 polymer ?
#
loop_
_entity_poly.entity_id
_entity_poly.type
_entity_poly.pdbx_seq_one_letter_code
_entity_poly.pdbx_strand_id
1 'polypeptide(L)'
;MLAESRCAERGERLTPARLAVYAEMLAHDRPLSAYELIGLLEERQKRKIAPLTVYRHLDFLMRVGLVHRLQSAHTYMPCARPAPTLERQ
;
A
#
# COMPACT_ATOMS: atom_id res chain seq x y z
N MET A 1 -0.18 9.40 -14.09
CA MET A 1 0.58 8.38 -13.31
C MET A 1 -0.24 7.08 -13.25
N LEU A 2 0.36 5.88 -13.20
CA LEU A 2 -0.38 4.60 -13.18
C LEU A 2 -1.43 4.54 -12.04
N ALA A 3 -1.11 5.13 -10.89
CA ALA A 3 -2.01 5.20 -9.73
C ALA A 3 -3.28 6.02 -9.99
N GLU A 4 -3.16 7.15 -10.70
CA GLU A 4 -4.30 8.00 -11.03
C GLU A 4 -5.19 7.36 -12.08
N SER A 5 -4.60 6.72 -13.10
CA SER A 5 -5.35 5.99 -14.13
C SER A 5 -6.16 4.84 -13.52
N ARG A 6 -5.55 4.02 -12.66
CA ARG A 6 -6.23 2.91 -11.96
C ARG A 6 -7.39 3.39 -11.07
N CYS A 7 -7.21 4.53 -10.42
CA CYS A 7 -8.25 5.16 -9.60
C CYS A 7 -9.39 5.74 -10.47
N ALA A 8 -9.05 6.41 -11.57
CA ALA A 8 -10.01 6.95 -12.52
C ALA A 8 -10.84 5.84 -13.20
N GLU A 9 -10.20 4.73 -13.61
CA GLU A 9 -10.87 3.55 -14.19
C GLU A 9 -11.90 2.93 -13.23
N ARG A 10 -11.70 3.06 -11.92
CA ARG A 10 -12.60 2.52 -10.89
C ARG A 10 -13.54 3.56 -10.27
N GLY A 11 -13.49 4.82 -10.73
CA GLY A 11 -14.30 5.92 -10.20
C GLY A 11 -13.96 6.29 -8.75
N GLU A 12 -12.78 5.89 -8.26
CA GLU A 12 -12.37 6.06 -6.87
C GLU A 12 -11.39 7.23 -6.72
N ARG A 13 -11.60 8.10 -5.72
CA ARG A 13 -10.66 9.20 -5.45
C ARG A 13 -9.43 8.72 -4.69
N LEU A 14 -8.26 8.90 -5.30
CA LEU A 14 -6.98 8.78 -4.61
C LEU A 14 -6.80 10.03 -3.73
N THR A 15 -7.00 9.89 -2.43
CA THR A 15 -6.75 10.98 -1.49
C THR A 15 -5.23 11.10 -1.22
N PRO A 16 -4.72 12.28 -0.85
CA PRO A 16 -3.31 12.47 -0.55
C PRO A 16 -2.81 11.56 0.59
N ALA A 17 -3.69 11.23 1.54
CA ALA A 17 -3.38 10.24 2.58
C ALA A 17 -3.10 8.85 2.00
N ARG A 18 -3.91 8.37 1.05
CA ARG A 18 -3.72 7.06 0.38
C ARG A 18 -2.49 7.07 -0.52
N LEU A 19 -2.25 8.18 -1.21
CA LEU A 19 -1.05 8.38 -2.02
C LEU A 19 0.21 8.35 -1.13
N ALA A 20 0.18 8.95 0.07
CA ALA A 20 1.31 8.91 1.00
C ALA A 20 1.64 7.48 1.45
N VAL A 21 0.63 6.64 1.72
CA VAL A 21 0.83 5.21 2.00
C VAL A 21 1.50 4.50 0.84
N TYR A 22 0.99 4.72 -0.37
CA TYR A 22 1.54 4.11 -1.58
C TYR A 22 2.96 4.60 -1.90
N ALA A 23 3.23 5.89 -1.69
CA ALA A 23 4.55 6.49 -1.88
C ALA A 23 5.57 5.96 -0.87
N GLU A 24 5.19 5.74 0.39
CA GLU A 24 6.08 5.07 1.36
C GLU A 24 6.41 3.65 0.94
N MET A 25 5.42 2.90 0.47
CA MET A 25 5.65 1.56 -0.09
C MET A 25 6.57 1.61 -1.31
N LEU A 26 6.46 2.63 -2.18
CA LEU A 26 7.33 2.80 -3.33
C LEU A 26 8.75 3.21 -2.95
N ALA A 27 8.91 3.97 -1.87
CA ALA A 27 10.22 4.33 -1.33
C ALA A 27 10.96 3.11 -0.76
N HIS A 28 10.23 2.06 -0.39
CA HIS A 28 10.77 0.82 0.14
C HIS A 28 10.68 -0.31 -0.90
N ASP A 29 11.79 -0.75 -1.48
CA ASP A 29 11.84 -1.88 -2.43
C ASP A 29 11.67 -3.26 -1.73
N ARG A 30 10.92 -3.31 -0.61
CA ARG A 30 10.67 -4.51 0.17
C ARG A 30 9.19 -4.63 0.53
N PRO A 31 8.66 -5.86 0.64
CA PRO A 31 7.30 -6.05 1.13
C PRO A 31 7.21 -5.63 2.61
N LEU A 32 6.28 -4.72 2.93
CA LEU A 32 6.11 -4.16 4.27
C LEU A 32 4.91 -4.81 4.97
N SER A 33 5.03 -5.06 6.27
CA SER A 33 3.88 -5.52 7.07
C SER A 33 2.92 -4.36 7.37
N ALA A 34 1.66 -4.67 7.69
CA ALA A 34 0.68 -3.64 8.07
C ALA A 34 1.16 -2.81 9.28
N TYR A 35 1.85 -3.45 10.24
CA TYR A 35 2.38 -2.79 11.43
C TYR A 35 3.58 -1.88 11.12
N GLU A 36 4.49 -2.31 10.24
CA GLU A 36 5.57 -1.43 9.78
C GLU A 36 5.01 -0.21 9.06
N LEU A 37 3.99 -0.39 8.22
CA LEU A 37 3.30 0.72 7.58
C LEU A 37 2.64 1.68 8.58
N ILE A 38 2.02 1.16 9.64
CA ILE A 38 1.47 2.01 10.70
C ILE A 38 2.59 2.87 11.31
N GLY A 39 3.70 2.25 11.73
CA GLY A 39 4.82 2.97 12.34
C GLY A 39 5.42 4.03 11.41
N LEU A 40 5.69 3.68 10.15
CA LEU A 40 6.20 4.61 9.14
C LEU A 40 5.26 5.79 8.91
N LEU A 41 3.95 5.53 8.82
CA LEU A 41 2.96 6.57 8.62
C LEU A 41 2.79 7.46 9.85
N GLU A 42 2.87 6.90 11.05
CA GLU A 42 2.82 7.64 12.31
C GLU A 42 4.03 8.55 12.46
N GLU A 43 5.22 8.06 12.12
CA GLU A 43 6.48 8.83 12.12
C GLU A 43 6.42 9.97 11.10
N ARG A 44 6.04 9.66 9.85
CA ARG A 44 5.98 10.65 8.76
C ARG A 44 4.95 11.74 9.00
N GLN A 45 3.77 11.38 9.50
CA GLN A 45 2.68 12.33 9.73
C GLN A 45 2.71 12.93 11.14
N LYS A 46 3.67 12.52 11.99
CA LYS A 46 3.80 12.90 13.40
C LYS A 46 2.47 12.81 14.17
N ARG A 47 1.65 11.82 13.82
CA ARG A 47 0.31 11.62 14.40
C ARG A 47 0.06 10.16 14.62
N LYS A 48 -0.66 9.82 15.69
CA LYS A 48 -1.12 8.45 15.89
C LYS A 48 -2.18 8.08 14.87
N ILE A 49 -2.03 6.91 14.26
CA ILE A 49 -2.96 6.40 13.26
C ILE A 49 -3.56 5.11 13.80
N ALA A 50 -4.88 5.08 13.88
CA ALA A 50 -5.58 3.86 14.29
C ALA A 50 -5.24 2.73 13.29
N PRO A 51 -4.89 1.52 13.77
CA PRO A 51 -4.58 0.39 12.90
C PRO A 51 -5.67 0.13 11.85
N LEU A 52 -6.94 0.27 12.28
CA LEU A 52 -8.10 0.14 11.41
C LEU A 52 -8.03 1.05 10.18
N THR A 53 -7.57 2.29 10.34
CA THR A 53 -7.40 3.26 9.24
C THR A 53 -6.40 2.76 8.20
N VAL A 54 -5.27 2.20 8.64
CA VAL A 54 -4.27 1.63 7.73
C VAL A 54 -4.82 0.40 7.02
N TYR A 55 -5.51 -0.50 7.73
CA TYR A 55 -6.18 -1.63 7.09
C TYR A 55 -7.22 -1.19 6.05
N ARG A 56 -7.98 -0.11 6.30
CA ARG A 56 -8.91 0.46 5.30
C ARG A 56 -8.20 1.05 4.09
N HIS A 57 -7.02 1.64 4.28
CA HIS A 57 -6.22 2.12 3.16
C HIS A 57 -5.62 0.97 2.34
N LEU A 58 -5.11 -0.06 3.01
CA LEU A 58 -4.61 -1.27 2.35
C LEU A 58 -5.71 -1.97 1.57
N ASP A 59 -6.90 -2.14 2.16
CA ASP A 59 -8.07 -2.70 1.49
C ASP A 59 -8.44 -1.93 0.22
N PHE A 60 -8.50 -0.60 0.31
CA PHE A 60 -8.72 0.24 -0.86
C PHE A 60 -7.63 0.02 -1.92
N LEU A 61 -6.35 0.07 -1.54
CA LEU A 61 -5.22 -0.06 -2.47
C LEU A 61 -5.20 -1.43 -3.16
N MET A 62 -5.57 -2.49 -2.43
CA MET A 62 -5.78 -3.83 -2.99
C MET A 62 -6.96 -3.85 -3.95
N ARG A 63 -8.07 -3.20 -3.60
CA ARG A 63 -9.27 -3.13 -4.44
C ARG A 63 -9.02 -2.41 -5.77
N VAL A 64 -8.23 -1.32 -5.78
CA VAL A 64 -7.81 -0.65 -7.03
C VAL A 64 -6.70 -1.37 -7.79
N GLY A 65 -6.10 -2.43 -7.23
CA GLY A 65 -4.98 -3.15 -7.84
C GLY A 65 -3.66 -2.39 -7.81
N LEU A 66 -3.50 -1.51 -6.82
CA LEU A 66 -2.25 -0.76 -6.59
C LEU A 66 -1.32 -1.50 -5.61
N VAL A 67 -1.85 -2.37 -4.76
CA VAL A 67 -1.07 -3.12 -3.78
C VAL A 67 -1.47 -4.59 -3.84
N HIS A 68 -0.50 -5.48 -3.68
CA HIS A 68 -0.72 -6.91 -3.52
C HIS A 68 -0.29 -7.37 -2.12
N ARG A 69 -1.08 -8.25 -1.52
CA ARG A 69 -0.73 -8.92 -0.27
C ARG A 69 -0.03 -10.25 -0.59
N LEU A 70 1.12 -10.47 0.04
CA LEU A 70 1.81 -11.75 0.02
C LEU A 70 1.22 -12.64 1.12
N GLN A 71 0.67 -13.81 0.73
CA GLN A 71 -0.02 -14.71 1.66
C GLN A 71 0.94 -15.32 2.69
N SER A 72 2.19 -15.56 2.32
CA SER A 72 3.17 -16.25 3.17
C SER A 72 3.76 -15.39 4.30
N ALA A 73 3.59 -14.06 4.27
CA ALA A 73 4.25 -13.16 5.24
C ALA A 73 3.35 -12.07 5.83
N HIS A 74 2.04 -12.06 5.54
CA HIS A 74 1.14 -10.95 5.92
C HIS A 74 1.68 -9.55 5.53
N THR A 75 2.48 -9.50 4.47
CA THR A 75 3.11 -8.29 3.96
C THR A 75 2.44 -7.82 2.68
N TYR A 76 2.69 -6.56 2.33
CA TYR A 76 2.06 -5.83 1.25
C TYR A 76 3.14 -5.17 0.37
N MET A 77 2.94 -5.19 -0.95
CA MET A 77 3.87 -4.65 -1.94
C MET A 77 3.15 -3.80 -2.98
N PRO A 78 3.73 -2.67 -3.43
CA PRO A 78 3.13 -1.84 -4.47
C PRO A 78 3.24 -2.48 -5.86
N CYS A 79 2.16 -2.43 -6.63
CA CYS A 79 2.02 -2.98 -7.98
C CYS A 79 2.59 -2.02 -9.06
N ALA A 80 3.74 -1.40 -8.79
CA ALA A 80 4.40 -0.50 -9.75
C ALA A 80 5.39 -1.22 -10.69
N ARG A 81 5.65 -2.51 -10.45
CA ARG A 81 6.53 -3.35 -11.26
C ARG A 81 6.01 -4.78 -11.17
N PRO A 82 6.01 -5.59 -12.26
CA PRO A 82 5.75 -7.01 -12.13
C PRO A 82 6.73 -7.54 -11.08
N ALA A 83 6.21 -8.07 -9.98
CA ALA A 83 7.03 -8.69 -8.96
C ALA A 83 7.94 -9.72 -9.66
N PRO A 84 9.26 -9.76 -9.39
CA PRO A 84 10.01 -10.94 -9.72
C PRO A 84 9.31 -12.09 -8.98
N THR A 85 8.87 -13.07 -9.75
CA THR A 85 8.32 -14.34 -9.29
C THR A 85 9.09 -14.83 -8.06
N LEU A 86 8.58 -14.58 -6.86
CA LEU A 86 9.00 -15.32 -5.67
C LEU A 86 8.14 -16.58 -5.67
N GLU A 87 8.64 -17.54 -6.46
CA GLU A 87 8.33 -18.95 -6.34
C GLU A 87 8.41 -19.38 -4.87
N ARG A 88 7.29 -19.95 -4.42
CA ARG A 88 7.19 -21.20 -3.67
C ARG A 88 8.23 -21.43 -2.56
N GLN A 89 7.73 -21.48 -1.32
CA GLN A 89 7.89 -22.66 -0.48
C GLN A 89 6.55 -23.02 0.12
#